data_AF-A0A4Q3UML5-F1
#
_entry.id   AF-A0A4Q3UML5-F1
#
_cell.length_a   1.000
_cell.length_b   1.000
_cell.length_c   1.000
_cell.angle_alpha   90.00
_cell.angle_beta   90.00
_cell.angle_gamma   90.00
#
_symmetry.space_group_name_H-M   'P 1'
#
loop_
_entity.id
_entity.type
_entity.pdbx_description
1 polymer ?
#
loop_
_entity_poly.entity_id
_entity_poly.type
_entity_poly.pdbx_seq_one_letter_code
_entity_poly.pdbx_strand_id
1 'polypeptide(L)'
;MTSKVTYLGDLRTSSIHEASKNEILSDAPVDNHGKGEAFSPTDTVANALGSCVLTTMAIKANQMEFNMEGATAEVTKTMASEP
;
A
#
# COMPACT_ATOMS: atom_id res chain seq x y z
N MET A 1 -0.89 14.87 13.34
CA MET A 1 -0.04 14.34 12.25
C MET A 1 -0.82 13.18 11.61
N THR A 2 -0.47 12.73 10.40
CA THR A 2 -1.21 11.63 9.76
C THR A 2 -0.60 10.29 10.14
N SER A 3 0.71 10.15 9.94
CA SER A 3 1.47 8.98 10.31
C SER A 3 2.90 9.36 10.67
N LYS A 4 3.59 8.47 11.39
CA LYS A 4 5.02 8.57 11.67
C LYS A 4 5.74 7.38 11.03
N VAL A 5 6.69 7.67 10.14
CA VAL A 5 7.56 6.67 9.52
C VAL A 5 8.89 6.61 10.28
N THR A 6 9.33 5.42 10.65
CA THR A 6 10.59 5.15 11.34
C THR A 6 11.40 4.15 10.54
N TYR A 7 12.66 4.47 10.24
CA TYR A 7 13.61 3.52 9.67
C TYR A 7 14.10 2.58 10.77
N LEU A 8 14.02 1.27 10.54
CA LEU A 8 14.33 0.24 11.55
C LEU A 8 15.71 -0.40 11.33
N GLY A 9 16.46 0.03 10.32
CA GLY A 9 17.63 -0.71 9.84
C GLY A 9 17.26 -1.76 8.79
N ASP A 10 18.26 -2.43 8.23
CA ASP A 10 18.10 -3.52 7.25
C ASP A 10 17.18 -3.19 6.06
N LEU A 11 17.18 -1.93 5.61
CA LEU A 11 16.32 -1.45 4.53
C LEU A 11 14.81 -1.64 4.81
N ARG A 12 14.42 -1.63 6.10
CA ARG A 12 13.03 -1.72 6.58
C ARG A 12 12.54 -0.41 7.19
N THR A 13 11.27 -0.09 6.95
CA THR A 13 10.55 1.01 7.62
C THR A 13 9.28 0.52 8.29
N SER A 14 8.87 1.22 9.35
CA SER A 14 7.56 1.09 10.01
C SER A 14 6.84 2.42 9.95
N SER A 15 5.59 2.42 9.46
CA SER A 15 4.72 3.59 9.39
C SER A 15 3.50 3.40 10.28
N ILE A 16 3.42 4.18 11.36
CA ILE A 16 2.30 4.13 12.31
C ILE A 16 1.30 5.23 11.98
N HIS A 17 0.06 4.86 11.66
CA HIS A 17 -1.03 5.83 11.50
C HIS A 17 -1.46 6.38 12.86
N GLU A 18 -1.57 7.71 12.99
CA GLU A 18 -1.75 8.34 14.31
C GLU A 18 -3.10 8.01 14.94
N ALA A 19 -4.18 7.98 14.15
CA ALA A 19 -5.52 7.79 14.68
C ALA A 19 -5.84 6.32 14.96
N SER A 20 -5.57 5.42 14.01
CA SER A 20 -5.92 4.00 14.14
C SER A 20 -4.85 3.17 14.86
N LYS A 21 -3.63 3.70 15.01
CA LYS A 21 -2.45 2.99 15.53
C LYS A 21 -2.02 1.78 14.70
N ASN A 22 -2.62 1.56 13.53
CA ASN A 22 -2.18 0.53 12.62
C ASN A 22 -0.77 0.81 12.10
N GLU A 23 -0.04 -0.27 11.87
CA GLU A 23 1.31 -0.26 11.35
C GLU A 23 1.33 -0.79 9.92
N ILE A 24 2.11 -0.12 9.07
CA ILE A 24 2.51 -0.63 7.76
C ILE A 24 4.02 -0.85 7.80
N LEU A 25 4.43 -2.09 7.59
CA LEU A 25 5.83 -2.44 7.36
C LEU A 25 6.14 -2.35 5.87
N SER A 26 7.35 -1.89 5.55
CA SER A 26 7.84 -1.91 4.18
C SER A 26 9.32 -2.19 4.11
N ASP A 27 9.71 -3.03 3.14
CA ASP A 27 11.09 -3.48 2.92
C ASP A 27 11.58 -3.12 1.53
N ALA A 28 12.87 -2.85 1.38
CA ALA A 28 13.47 -3.01 0.06
C ALA A 28 13.26 -4.47 -0.44
N PRO A 29 13.04 -4.66 -1.74
CA PRO A 29 12.91 -5.99 -2.31
C PRO A 29 14.27 -6.73 -2.34
N VAL A 30 14.25 -8.06 -2.48
CA VAL A 30 15.44 -8.93 -2.37
C VAL A 30 16.50 -8.60 -3.44
N ASP A 31 16.06 -8.26 -4.64
CA ASP A 31 16.90 -7.80 -5.76
C ASP A 31 17.61 -6.47 -5.47
N ASN A 32 17.13 -5.69 -4.48
CA ASN A 32 17.76 -4.47 -3.98
C ASN A 32 18.30 -4.62 -2.55
N HIS A 33 18.78 -5.82 -2.20
CA HIS A 33 19.44 -6.15 -0.93
C HIS A 33 18.55 -6.08 0.33
N GLY A 34 17.23 -5.95 0.18
CA GLY A 34 16.32 -5.95 1.32
C GLY A 34 15.84 -7.34 1.72
N LYS A 35 15.01 -7.38 2.78
CA LYS A 35 14.43 -8.64 3.30
C LYS A 35 13.30 -9.18 2.44
N GLY A 36 12.56 -8.30 1.76
CA GLY A 36 11.40 -8.68 0.95
C GLY A 36 10.30 -9.43 1.72
N GLU A 37 10.20 -9.26 3.04
CA GLU A 37 9.20 -9.93 3.89
C GLU A 37 7.90 -9.09 4.00
N ALA A 38 7.94 -7.84 3.54
CA ALA A 38 6.81 -6.92 3.45
C ALA A 38 6.74 -6.28 2.06
N PHE A 39 5.65 -5.56 1.78
CA PHE A 39 5.51 -4.75 0.56
C PHE A 39 6.70 -3.80 0.42
N SER A 40 7.26 -3.65 -0.79
CA SER A 40 8.19 -2.56 -1.01
C SER A 40 7.50 -1.20 -1.00
N PRO A 41 8.23 -0.08 -0.82
CA PRO A 41 7.62 1.24 -0.87
C PRO A 41 6.88 1.48 -2.19
N THR A 42 7.40 0.97 -3.31
CA THR A 42 6.76 1.10 -4.62
C THR A 42 5.57 0.15 -4.79
N ASP A 43 5.59 -1.06 -4.20
CA ASP A 43 4.39 -1.91 -4.13
C ASP A 43 3.29 -1.24 -3.32
N THR A 44 3.66 -0.60 -2.22
CA THR A 44 2.71 0.11 -1.34
C THR A 44 2.03 1.25 -2.11
N VAL A 45 2.79 2.02 -2.91
CA VAL A 45 2.25 3.07 -3.77
C VAL A 45 1.29 2.50 -4.83
N ALA A 46 1.70 1.44 -5.53
CA ALA A 46 0.84 0.80 -6.54
C ALA A 46 -0.45 0.24 -5.92
N ASN A 47 -0.35 -0.45 -4.79
CA ASN A 47 -1.49 -1.01 -4.07
C ASN A 47 -2.42 0.08 -3.49
N ALA A 48 -1.86 1.21 -3.04
CA ALA A 48 -2.65 2.35 -2.58
C ALA A 48 -3.56 2.91 -3.69
N LEU A 49 -3.09 2.93 -4.94
CA LEU A 49 -3.93 3.34 -6.07
C LEU A 49 -5.12 2.38 -6.27
N GLY A 50 -4.88 1.06 -6.28
CA GLY A 50 -5.95 0.06 -6.40
C GLY A 50 -6.98 0.17 -5.27
N SER A 51 -6.50 0.35 -4.04
CA SER A 51 -7.35 0.56 -2.85
C SER A 51 -8.17 1.85 -2.96
N CYS A 52 -7.56 2.94 -3.43
CA CYS A 52 -8.23 4.22 -3.65
C CYS A 52 -9.33 4.13 -4.70
N VAL A 53 -9.08 3.44 -5.82
CA VAL A 53 -10.08 3.23 -6.88
C VAL A 53 -11.26 2.42 -6.35
N LEU A 54 -11.03 1.26 -5.71
CA LEU A 54 -12.12 0.43 -5.19
C LEU A 54 -12.97 1.16 -4.14
N THR A 55 -12.34 1.91 -3.24
CA THR A 55 -13.07 2.68 -2.22
C THR A 55 -13.85 3.84 -2.82
N THR A 56 -13.30 4.52 -3.83
CA THR A 56 -14.02 5.55 -4.60
C THR A 56 -15.22 4.97 -5.33
N MET A 57 -15.07 3.81 -5.98
CA MET A 57 -16.17 3.10 -6.63
C MET A 57 -17.26 2.69 -5.62
N ALA A 58 -16.87 2.17 -4.46
CA ALA A 58 -17.79 1.78 -3.40
C ALA A 58 -18.60 2.98 -2.87
N ILE A 59 -18.00 4.18 -2.76
CA ILE A 59 -18.73 5.42 -2.41
C ILE A 59 -19.85 5.67 -3.42
N LYS A 60 -19.57 5.53 -4.72
CA LYS A 60 -20.59 5.73 -5.76
C LYS A 60 -21.64 4.62 -5.77
N ALA A 61 -21.23 3.36 -5.62
CA ALA A 61 -22.12 2.22 -5.56
C ALA A 61 -23.12 2.30 -4.40
N ASN A 62 -22.67 2.76 -3.22
CA ASN A 62 -23.54 3.00 -2.07
C ASN A 62 -24.64 4.03 -2.37
N GLN A 63 -24.34 5.11 -3.11
CA GLN A 63 -25.35 6.09 -3.54
C GLN A 63 -26.38 5.51 -4.53
N MET A 64 -26.01 4.41 -5.18
CA MET A 64 -26.84 3.69 -6.15
C MET A 64 -27.48 2.44 -5.55
N GLU A 65 -27.37 2.24 -4.23
CA GLU A 65 -27.87 1.07 -3.50
C GLU A 65 -27.32 -0.26 -4.07
N PHE A 66 -26.09 -0.25 -4.57
CA PHE A 66 -25.40 -1.43 -5.11
C PHE A 66 -24.31 -1.91 -4.15
N ASN A 67 -24.32 -3.20 -3.80
CA ASN A 67 -23.30 -3.80 -2.93
C ASN A 67 -22.08 -4.26 -3.75
N MET A 68 -20.89 -3.78 -3.35
CA MET A 68 -19.59 -4.15 -3.94
C MET A 68 -18.73 -5.03 -3.02
N GLU A 69 -19.29 -5.56 -1.93
CA GLU A 69 -18.56 -6.47 -1.04
C GLU A 69 -17.99 -7.66 -1.81
N GLY A 70 -16.70 -7.94 -1.58
CA GLY A 70 -15.97 -8.99 -2.30
C GLY A 70 -15.32 -8.54 -3.62
N ALA A 71 -15.44 -7.27 -4.03
CA ALA A 71 -14.71 -6.76 -5.19
C ALA A 71 -13.18 -6.84 -4.99
N THR A 72 -12.45 -7.23 -6.05
CA THR A 72 -11.00 -7.38 -6.05
C THR A 72 -10.35 -6.56 -7.15
N ALA A 73 -9.09 -6.17 -6.95
CA ALA A 73 -8.24 -5.56 -7.98
C ALA A 73 -6.87 -6.24 -7.98
N GLU A 74 -6.44 -6.71 -9.15
CA GLU A 74 -5.08 -7.20 -9.36
C GLU A 74 -4.20 -6.03 -9.79
N VAL A 75 -3.10 -5.79 -9.06
CA VAL A 75 -2.22 -4.65 -9.29
C VAL A 75 -0.88 -5.14 -9.80
N THR A 76 -0.53 -4.75 -11.03
CA THR A 76 0.80 -4.96 -11.61
C THR A 76 1.52 -3.62 -11.72
N LYS A 77 2.69 -3.49 -11.09
CA LYS A 77 3.57 -2.34 -11.29
C LYS A 77 4.59 -2.64 -12.40
N THR A 78 4.90 -1.65 -13.22
CA THR A 78 6.02 -1.70 -14.16
C THR A 78 7.03 -0.64 -13.75
N MET A 79 8.26 -1.06 -13.46
CA MET A 79 9.36 -0.15 -13.16
C MET A 79 10.10 0.16 -14.47
N ALA A 80 10.50 1.41 -14.67
CA ALA A 80 11.45 1.73 -15.73
C ALA A 80 12.81 1.09 -15.41
N SER A 81 13.45 0.50 -16.42
CA SER A 81 14.86 0.12 -16.34
C SER A 81 15.68 1.41 -16.30
N GLU A 82 16.51 1.57 -15.25
CA GLU A 82 17.18 2.84 -14.84
C GLU A 82 16.27 3.84 -14.11
N PRO A 83 15.84 3.51 -12.86
CA PRO A 83 15.07 4.42 -12.01
C PRO A 83 15.90 5.57 -11.42
#